data_AF-A0A5D0MES9-F1
#
_entry.id   AF-A0A5D0MES9-F1
#
_cell.length_a   1.000
_cell.length_b   1.000
_cell.length_c   1.000
_cell.angle_alpha   90.00
_cell.angle_beta   90.00
_cell.angle_gamma   90.00
#
_symmetry.space_group_name_H-M   'P 1'
#
loop_
_entity.id
_entity.type
_entity.pdbx_description
1 polymer ?
#
loop_
_entity_poly.entity_id
_entity_poly.type
_entity_poly.pdbx_seq_one_letter_code
_entity_poly.pdbx_strand_id
1 'polypeptide(L)'
;MDKNIDKEEAQRLIEEEDMNEKEVEDLIEEIEHFKKEKERVRSIVGNIGGMPSFNSRAFNIIFSIIVIGLLVASFIVVNERIHFILSDIAIAAISVKIIYLIYKQGRVNHFKLWILSSLEWKVNEISKKVKTLEKKVEDEEKESKK
;
A
#
# COMPACT_ATOMS: atom_id res chain seq x y z
N MET A 1 -20.93 8.09 8.68
CA MET A 1 -21.57 9.40 8.93
C MET A 1 -20.81 10.43 8.12
N ASP A 2 -20.83 10.33 6.78
CA ASP A 2 -20.35 11.40 5.89
C ASP A 2 -20.62 11.09 4.39
N LYS A 3 -21.87 10.74 4.04
CA LYS A 3 -22.28 10.55 2.62
C LYS A 3 -23.20 11.66 2.12
N ASN A 4 -23.70 12.50 3.02
CA ASN A 4 -24.66 13.56 2.70
C ASN A 4 -23.94 14.89 2.40
N ILE A 5 -22.77 15.12 3.01
CA ILE A 5 -21.98 16.34 2.81
C ILE A 5 -21.34 16.34 1.40
N ASP A 6 -20.81 15.19 0.95
CA ASP A 6 -20.29 14.99 -0.41
C ASP A 6 -21.36 15.25 -1.50
N LYS A 7 -22.64 14.96 -1.20
CA LYS A 7 -23.74 15.15 -2.16
C LYS A 7 -24.24 16.59 -2.23
N GLU A 8 -24.33 17.28 -1.08
CA GLU A 8 -24.70 18.71 -1.05
C GLU A 8 -23.61 19.60 -1.65
N GLU A 9 -22.34 19.26 -1.44
CA GLU A 9 -21.21 20.01 -2.00
C GLU A 9 -21.09 19.78 -3.52
N ALA A 10 -21.34 18.56 -3.99
CA ALA A 10 -21.49 18.28 -5.42
C ALA A 10 -22.67 19.06 -6.03
N GLN A 11 -23.84 19.09 -5.37
CA GLN A 11 -25.01 19.84 -5.84
C GLN A 11 -24.78 21.35 -5.97
N ARG A 12 -23.95 21.96 -5.10
CA ARG A 12 -23.60 23.38 -5.21
C ARG A 12 -22.63 23.66 -6.36
N LEU A 13 -21.71 22.74 -6.65
CA LEU A 13 -20.79 22.88 -7.78
C LEU A 13 -21.53 22.71 -9.13
N ILE A 14 -22.58 21.88 -9.17
CA ILE A 14 -23.46 21.65 -10.33
C ILE A 14 -24.30 22.90 -10.67
N GLU A 15 -24.59 23.76 -9.69
CA GLU A 15 -25.39 24.97 -9.89
C GLU A 15 -24.53 26.18 -10.36
N GLU A 16 -23.21 26.14 -10.15
CA GLU A 16 -22.25 27.18 -10.57
C GLU A 16 -21.65 26.96 -11.98
N GLU A 17 -21.48 25.71 -12.41
CA GLU A 17 -21.09 25.38 -13.79
C GLU A 17 -22.34 24.90 -14.54
N ASP A 18 -22.68 25.50 -15.69
CA ASP A 18 -23.79 25.14 -16.60
C ASP A 18 -23.58 23.75 -17.26
N MET A 19 -23.28 22.75 -16.43
CA MET A 19 -23.00 21.37 -16.74
C MET A 19 -24.33 20.65 -16.82
N ASN A 20 -24.57 19.97 -17.94
CA ASN A 20 -25.82 19.26 -18.15
C ASN A 20 -25.99 18.20 -17.06
N GLU A 21 -27.17 18.13 -16.44
CA GLU A 21 -27.47 17.19 -15.33
C GLU A 21 -27.10 15.74 -15.68
N LYS A 22 -27.16 15.40 -16.98
CA LYS A 22 -26.70 14.11 -17.53
C LYS A 22 -25.19 13.92 -17.54
N GLU A 23 -24.42 14.94 -17.87
CA GLU A 23 -22.95 14.88 -17.85
C GLU A 23 -22.45 14.68 -16.41
N VAL A 24 -23.09 15.34 -15.46
CA VAL A 24 -22.79 15.17 -14.04
C VAL A 24 -23.10 13.74 -13.56
N GLU A 25 -24.25 13.21 -13.94
CA GLU A 25 -24.63 11.83 -13.62
C GLU A 25 -23.63 10.82 -14.21
N ASP A 26 -23.21 11.02 -15.46
CA ASP A 26 -22.20 10.20 -16.14
C ASP A 26 -20.83 10.28 -15.42
N LEU A 27 -20.41 11.48 -15.00
CA LEU A 27 -19.17 11.68 -14.22
C LEU A 27 -19.24 10.97 -12.85
N ILE A 28 -20.40 11.01 -12.18
CA ILE A 28 -20.59 10.33 -10.89
C ILE A 28 -20.50 8.81 -11.07
N GLU A 29 -21.10 8.26 -12.12
CA GLU A 29 -21.04 6.84 -12.43
C GLU A 29 -19.60 6.40 -12.75
N GLU A 30 -18.86 7.22 -13.49
CA GLU A 30 -17.45 6.97 -13.79
C GLU A 30 -16.58 7.02 -12.52
N ILE A 31 -16.82 7.97 -11.62
CA ILE A 31 -16.14 8.06 -10.32
C ILE A 31 -16.43 6.84 -9.44
N GLU A 32 -17.67 6.36 -9.39
CA GLU A 32 -18.02 5.15 -8.66
C GLU A 32 -17.32 3.91 -9.25
N HIS A 33 -17.27 3.81 -10.58
CA HIS A 33 -16.54 2.76 -11.28
C HIS A 33 -15.04 2.78 -10.92
N PHE A 34 -14.41 3.96 -10.94
CA PHE A 34 -13.01 4.13 -10.54
C PHE A 34 -12.77 3.79 -9.08
N LYS A 35 -13.66 4.18 -8.16
CA LYS A 35 -13.56 3.79 -6.74
C LYS A 35 -13.60 2.27 -6.58
N LYS A 36 -14.49 1.60 -7.30
CA LYS A 36 -14.65 0.14 -7.27
C LYS A 36 -13.43 -0.60 -7.82
N GLU A 37 -12.87 -0.14 -8.93
CA GLU A 37 -11.63 -0.69 -9.47
C GLU A 37 -10.44 -0.44 -8.53
N LYS A 38 -10.33 0.76 -7.96
CA LYS A 38 -9.30 1.09 -6.96
C LYS A 38 -9.37 0.18 -5.74
N GLU A 39 -10.57 -0.11 -5.24
CA GLU A 39 -10.79 -1.02 -4.12
C GLU A 39 -10.39 -2.46 -4.46
N ARG A 40 -10.65 -2.88 -5.72
CA ARG A 40 -10.25 -4.20 -6.25
C ARG A 40 -8.73 -4.31 -6.40
N VAL A 41 -8.09 -3.28 -6.92
CA VAL A 41 -6.62 -3.21 -7.01
C VAL A 41 -6.01 -3.19 -5.61
N ARG A 42 -6.58 -2.45 -4.66
CA ARG A 42 -6.17 -2.44 -3.25
C ARG A 42 -6.32 -3.80 -2.60
N SER A 43 -7.38 -4.55 -2.86
CA SER A 43 -7.57 -5.89 -2.28
C SER A 43 -6.62 -6.93 -2.88
N ILE A 44 -6.33 -6.85 -4.19
CA ILE A 44 -5.32 -7.67 -4.85
C ILE A 44 -3.92 -7.35 -4.30
N VAL A 45 -3.57 -6.06 -4.21
CA VAL A 45 -2.32 -5.57 -3.61
C VAL A 45 -2.23 -5.96 -2.12
N GLY A 46 -3.33 -5.91 -1.37
CA GLY A 46 -3.41 -6.32 0.03
C GLY A 46 -3.26 -7.84 0.22
N ASN A 47 -3.77 -8.65 -0.70
CA ASN A 47 -3.59 -10.10 -0.71
C ASN A 47 -2.16 -10.50 -1.06
N ILE A 48 -1.50 -9.79 -1.99
CA ILE A 48 -0.11 -10.07 -2.37
C ILE A 48 0.88 -9.53 -1.32
N GLY A 49 0.59 -8.35 -0.76
CA GLY A 49 1.35 -7.73 0.33
C GLY A 49 1.17 -8.41 1.69
N GLY A 50 0.26 -9.38 1.80
CA GLY A 50 -0.04 -10.07 3.04
C GLY A 50 -0.56 -9.09 4.09
N MET A 51 -1.82 -8.69 3.98
CA MET A 51 -2.49 -7.97 5.05
C MET A 51 -2.21 -8.71 6.37
N PRO A 52 -1.55 -8.09 7.35
CA PRO A 52 -1.31 -8.74 8.63
C PRO A 52 -2.68 -9.00 9.23
N SER A 53 -3.15 -10.25 9.12
CA SER A 53 -4.39 -10.65 9.77
C SER A 53 -4.27 -10.30 11.25
N PHE A 54 -5.35 -9.88 11.88
CA PHE A 54 -5.38 -9.58 13.31
C PHE A 54 -4.71 -10.70 14.15
N ASN A 55 -4.87 -11.94 13.69
CA ASN A 55 -4.22 -13.14 14.25
C ASN A 55 -2.69 -13.11 14.19
N SER A 56 -2.10 -12.60 13.11
CA SER A 56 -0.64 -12.46 13.00
C SER A 56 -0.06 -11.39 13.92
N ARG A 57 -0.83 -10.32 14.18
CA ARG A 57 -0.46 -9.28 15.14
C ARG A 57 -0.55 -9.82 16.57
N ALA A 58 -1.60 -10.55 16.90
CA ALA A 58 -1.75 -11.23 18.18
C ALA A 58 -0.63 -12.25 18.43
N PHE A 59 -0.29 -13.09 17.45
CA PHE A 59 0.81 -14.06 17.56
C PHE A 59 2.17 -13.38 17.81
N ASN A 60 2.43 -12.24 17.16
CA ASN A 60 3.66 -11.49 17.40
C ASN A 60 3.72 -10.89 18.81
N ILE A 61 2.59 -10.38 19.33
CA ILE A 61 2.51 -9.86 20.70
C ILE A 61 2.73 -10.98 21.72
N ILE A 62 2.05 -12.11 21.55
CA ILE A 62 2.19 -13.29 22.41
C ILE A 62 3.65 -13.79 22.40
N PHE A 63 4.27 -13.90 21.22
CA PHE A 63 5.68 -14.31 21.10
C PHE A 63 6.61 -13.33 21.83
N SER A 64 6.36 -12.03 21.73
CA SER A 64 7.14 -11.00 22.44
C SER A 64 7.01 -11.14 23.96
N ILE A 65 5.79 -11.35 24.46
CA ILE A 65 5.53 -11.56 25.90
C ILE A 65 6.25 -12.81 26.40
N ILE A 66 6.25 -13.89 25.62
CA ILE A 66 6.96 -15.13 25.98
C ILE A 66 8.47 -14.87 26.06
N VAL A 67 9.07 -14.23 25.06
CA VAL A 67 10.52 -13.94 25.05
C VAL A 67 10.92 -13.05 26.22
N ILE A 68 10.16 -11.98 26.48
CA ILE A 68 10.40 -11.09 27.63
C ILE A 68 10.24 -11.86 28.94
N GLY A 69 9.21 -12.71 29.04
CA GLY A 69 8.99 -13.58 30.19
C GLY A 69 10.15 -14.53 30.44
N LEU A 70 10.71 -15.16 29.41
CA LEU A 70 11.90 -16.01 29.53
C LEU A 70 13.13 -15.22 30.01
N LEU A 71 13.34 -14.00 29.52
CA LEU A 71 14.46 -13.15 29.97
C LEU A 71 14.32 -12.70 31.42
N VAL A 72 13.11 -12.31 31.84
CA VAL A 72 12.82 -11.93 33.23
C VAL A 72 12.92 -13.15 34.15
N ALA A 73 12.43 -14.32 33.72
CA ALA A 73 12.58 -15.57 34.46
C ALA A 73 14.05 -15.97 34.60
N SER A 74 14.86 -15.81 33.55
CA SER A 74 16.31 -16.00 33.61
C SER A 74 16.92 -15.12 34.69
N PHE A 75 16.55 -13.83 34.75
CA PHE A 75 17.07 -12.88 35.73
C PHE A 75 16.70 -13.24 37.19
N ILE A 76 15.52 -13.82 37.42
CA ILE A 76 15.05 -14.21 38.76
C ILE A 76 15.70 -15.52 39.24
N VAL A 77 16.12 -16.40 38.33
CA VAL A 77 16.75 -17.68 38.68
C VAL A 77 18.18 -17.46 39.17
N VAL A 78 18.39 -17.67 40.47
CA VAL A 78 19.69 -17.54 41.15
C VAL A 78 20.70 -18.61 40.72
N ASN A 79 20.25 -19.72 40.12
CA ASN A 79 21.13 -20.79 39.68
C ASN A 79 21.85 -20.44 38.37
N GLU A 80 23.15 -20.14 38.47
CA GLU A 80 23.99 -19.65 37.37
C GLU A 80 23.95 -20.55 36.13
N ARG A 81 23.97 -21.88 36.29
CA ARG A 81 23.92 -22.80 35.13
C ARG A 81 22.61 -22.74 34.37
N ILE A 82 21.50 -22.56 35.07
CA ILE A 82 20.17 -22.49 34.45
C ILE A 82 19.98 -21.11 33.80
N HIS A 83 20.52 -20.06 34.41
CA HIS A 83 20.52 -18.70 33.84
C HIS A 83 21.16 -18.68 32.44
N PHE A 84 22.39 -19.19 32.29
CA PHE A 84 23.08 -19.19 30.99
C PHE A 84 22.31 -19.96 29.90
N ILE A 85 21.75 -21.12 30.25
CA ILE A 85 20.99 -21.93 29.29
C ILE A 85 19.69 -21.22 28.89
N LEU A 86 18.99 -20.58 29.83
CA LEU A 86 17.75 -19.84 29.53
C LEU A 86 18.03 -18.62 28.64
N SER A 87 19.08 -17.86 28.92
CA SER A 87 19.45 -16.69 28.11
C SER A 87 19.84 -17.08 26.69
N ASP A 88 20.60 -18.17 26.51
CA ASP A 88 21.02 -18.64 25.20
C ASP A 88 19.81 -19.08 24.35
N ILE A 89 18.85 -19.79 24.97
CA ILE A 89 17.60 -20.18 24.31
C ILE A 89 16.78 -18.94 23.91
N ALA A 90 16.70 -17.94 24.78
CA ALA A 90 15.96 -16.70 24.49
C ALA A 90 16.59 -15.94 23.31
N ILE A 91 17.93 -15.80 23.29
CA ILE A 91 18.66 -15.15 22.21
C ILE A 91 18.51 -15.94 20.89
N ALA A 92 18.61 -17.26 20.94
CA ALA A 92 18.40 -18.12 19.77
C ALA A 92 16.97 -17.97 19.20
N ALA A 93 15.94 -17.94 20.06
CA ALA A 93 14.56 -17.74 19.65
C ALA A 93 14.34 -16.37 18.97
N ILE A 94 14.97 -15.31 19.49
CA ILE A 94 14.93 -13.97 18.88
C ILE A 94 15.60 -14.01 17.49
N SER A 95 16.77 -14.62 17.37
CA SER A 95 17.49 -14.74 16.10
C SER A 95 16.63 -15.44 15.03
N VAL A 96 16.03 -16.58 15.37
CA VAL A 96 15.12 -17.31 14.47
C VAL A 96 13.91 -16.45 14.07
N LYS A 97 13.35 -15.69 15.02
CA LYS A 97 12.22 -14.78 14.74
C LYS A 97 12.60 -13.67 13.76
N ILE A 98 13.79 -13.09 13.88
CA ILE A 98 14.29 -12.07 12.95
C ILE A 98 14.41 -12.67 11.54
N ILE A 99 15.00 -13.86 11.41
CA ILE A 99 15.10 -14.56 10.12
C ILE A 99 13.71 -14.81 9.52
N TYR A 100 12.76 -15.26 10.34
CA TYR A 100 11.37 -15.47 9.92
C TYR A 100 10.70 -14.17 9.44
N LEU A 101 10.93 -13.05 10.13
CA LEU A 101 10.39 -11.75 9.73
C LEU A 101 10.98 -11.28 8.39
N ILE A 102 12.29 -11.43 8.21
CA ILE A 102 12.98 -11.09 6.96
C ILE A 102 12.43 -11.92 5.80
N TYR A 103 12.28 -13.24 6.01
CA TYR A 103 11.71 -14.15 5.02
C TYR A 103 10.29 -13.72 4.60
N LYS A 104 9.46 -13.33 5.58
CA LYS A 104 8.10 -12.86 5.32
C LYS A 104 8.08 -11.51 4.58
N GLN A 105 9.03 -10.63 4.87
CA GLN A 105 9.15 -9.30 4.25
C GLN A 105 9.64 -9.36 2.79
N GLY A 106 10.37 -10.41 2.40
CA GLY A 106 10.92 -10.59 1.05
C GLY A 106 9.86 -10.57 -0.06
N ARG A 107 8.71 -11.23 0.14
CA ARG A 107 7.62 -11.27 -0.86
C ARG A 107 7.00 -9.89 -1.10
N VAL A 108 6.80 -9.12 -0.03
CA VAL A 108 6.27 -7.75 -0.11
C VAL A 108 7.26 -6.83 -0.82
N ASN A 109 8.56 -6.99 -0.55
CA ASN A 109 9.58 -6.18 -1.19
C ASN A 109 9.67 -6.44 -2.70
N HIS A 110 9.63 -7.71 -3.10
CA HIS A 110 9.57 -8.08 -4.52
C HIS A 110 8.33 -7.50 -5.21
N PHE A 111 7.17 -7.54 -4.54
CA PHE A 111 5.96 -6.95 -5.07
C PHE A 111 6.04 -5.43 -5.20
N LYS A 112 6.60 -4.73 -4.21
CA LYS A 112 6.84 -3.28 -4.26
C LYS A 112 7.73 -2.91 -5.45
N LEU A 113 8.80 -3.66 -5.68
CA LEU A 113 9.69 -3.47 -6.83
C LEU A 113 8.95 -3.70 -8.15
N TRP A 114 8.18 -4.78 -8.26
CA TRP A 114 7.44 -5.10 -9.47
C TRP A 114 6.43 -4.00 -9.85
N ILE A 115 5.69 -3.48 -8.86
CA ILE A 115 4.77 -2.35 -9.07
C ILE A 115 5.53 -1.10 -9.49
N LEU A 116 6.63 -0.75 -8.82
CA LEU A 116 7.43 0.42 -9.17
C LEU A 116 7.94 0.35 -10.61
N SER A 117 8.47 -0.80 -11.04
CA SER A 117 8.91 -1.02 -12.42
C SER A 117 7.78 -0.91 -13.44
N SER A 118 6.59 -1.43 -13.11
CA SER A 118 5.43 -1.29 -13.99
C SER A 118 4.98 0.16 -14.15
N LEU A 119 5.06 0.94 -13.06
CA LEU A 119 4.70 2.35 -13.05
C LEU A 119 5.73 3.20 -13.78
N GLU A 120 7.02 2.93 -13.58
CA GLU A 120 8.12 3.57 -14.32
C GLU A 120 7.96 3.38 -15.83
N TRP A 121 7.67 2.14 -16.26
CA TRP A 121 7.43 1.86 -17.69
C TRP A 121 6.22 2.63 -18.23
N LYS A 122 5.12 2.67 -17.47
CA LYS A 122 3.90 3.37 -17.87
C LYS A 122 4.10 4.88 -17.96
N VAL A 123 4.78 5.49 -16.98
CA VAL A 123 5.11 6.92 -16.97
C VAL A 123 6.01 7.27 -18.15
N ASN A 124 6.96 6.40 -18.49
CA ASN A 124 7.82 6.59 -19.66
C ASN A 124 7.04 6.50 -20.98
N GLU A 125 6.08 5.58 -21.09
CA GLU A 125 5.19 5.48 -22.26
C GLU A 125 4.37 6.77 -22.44
N ILE A 126 3.79 7.29 -21.36
CA ILE A 126 3.02 8.54 -21.35
C ILE A 126 3.93 9.71 -21.76
N SER A 127 5.14 9.79 -21.20
CA SER A 127 6.12 10.83 -21.53
C SER A 127 6.48 10.83 -23.03
N LYS A 128 6.60 9.66 -23.65
CA LYS A 128 6.82 9.53 -25.11
C LYS A 128 5.62 9.98 -25.93
N LYS A 129 4.40 9.63 -25.51
CA LYS A 129 3.16 10.07 -26.19
C LYS A 129 3.01 11.58 -26.10
N VAL A 130 3.25 12.19 -24.94
CA VAL A 130 3.21 13.64 -24.73
C VAL A 130 4.20 14.34 -25.67
N LYS A 131 5.48 13.91 -25.71
CA LYS A 131 6.47 14.47 -26.64
C LYS A 131 6.10 14.34 -28.11
N THR A 132 5.43 13.24 -28.48
CA THR A 132 4.97 13.03 -29.87
C THR A 132 3.81 13.97 -30.21
N LEU A 133 2.91 14.24 -29.26
CA LEU A 133 1.82 15.20 -29.43
C LEU A 133 2.36 16.63 -29.51
N GLU A 134 3.27 17.02 -28.61
CA GLU A 134 3.94 18.33 -28.66
C GLU A 134 4.60 18.57 -30.02
N LYS A 135 5.30 17.56 -30.56
CA LYS A 135 5.94 17.68 -31.88
C LYS A 135 4.93 17.83 -33.01
N LYS A 136 3.81 17.10 -32.99
CA LYS A 136 2.76 17.23 -34.02
C LYS A 136 2.12 18.61 -33.99
N VAL A 137 1.84 19.14 -32.79
CA VAL A 137 1.30 20.50 -32.64
C VAL A 137 2.31 21.53 -33.15
N GLU A 138 3.61 21.37 -32.87
CA GLU A 138 4.65 22.28 -33.37
C GLU A 138 4.81 22.22 -34.90
N ASP A 139 4.66 21.02 -35.49
CA ASP A 139 4.74 20.83 -36.95
C ASP A 139 3.50 21.44 -37.64
N GLU A 140 2.30 21.31 -37.07
CA GLU A 140 1.05 21.94 -37.55
C GLU A 140 1.10 23.48 -37.46
N GLU A 141 1.66 24.04 -36.39
CA GLU A 141 1.86 25.50 -36.28
C GLU A 141 2.85 26.03 -37.33
N LYS A 142 3.86 25.26 -37.71
CA LYS A 142 4.84 25.63 -38.73
C LYS A 142 4.26 25.56 -40.14
N GLU A 143 3.36 24.63 -40.42
CA GLU A 143 2.63 24.56 -41.69
C GLU A 143 1.57 25.67 -41.81
N SER A 144 0.91 26.06 -40.72
CA SER A 144 -0.05 27.18 -40.74
C SER A 144 0.61 28.57 -40.90
N LYS A 145 1.92 28.70 -40.63
CA LYS A 145 2.67 29.97 -40.78
C LYS A 145 3.45 30.08 -42.08
N LYS A 146 3.36 29.09 -42.97
CA LYS A 146 4.01 29.03 -44.28
C LYS A 146 3.04 29.38 -45.40
#